data_AF-A0A453GJ67-F1
#
_entry.id   AF-A0A453GJ67-F1
#
_cell.length_a   1.000
_cell.length_b   1.000
_cell.length_c   1.000
_cell.angle_alpha   90.00
_cell.angle_beta   90.00
_cell.angle_gamma   90.00
#
_symmetry.space_group_name_H-M   'P 1'
#
loop_
_entity.id
_entity.type
_entity.pdbx_description
1 polymer ?
#
loop_
_entity_poly.entity_id
_entity_poly.type
_entity_poly.pdbx_seq_one_letter_code
_entity_poly.pdbx_strand_id
1 'polypeptide(L)'
;MSLALILQLMWSLGLACKDIFALRNKKDLHTPDNLFIIVMVDWVVAVFMFSGACASASLTIFFMWDVHFCETYSKLACRQFALSVVLAFITWLLQAASSFSAFWLLVSFY
;
A
#
# COMPACT_ATOMS: atom_id res chain seq x y z
N MET A 1 -9.89 12.89 4.32
CA MET A 1 -9.44 11.49 4.48
C MET A 1 -9.47 10.86 3.10
N SER A 2 -8.32 10.46 2.55
CA SER A 2 -8.21 10.03 1.15
C SER A 2 -8.97 8.72 0.93
N LEU A 3 -9.83 8.64 -0.09
CA LEU A 3 -10.64 7.44 -0.43
C LEU A 3 -9.78 6.18 -0.57
N ALA A 4 -8.54 6.33 -1.06
CA ALA A 4 -7.54 5.27 -1.16
C ALA A 4 -7.27 4.58 0.19
N LEU A 5 -7.15 5.35 1.28
CA LEU A 5 -6.85 4.82 2.61
C LEU A 5 -8.05 4.06 3.18
N ILE A 6 -9.26 4.52 2.88
CA ILE A 6 -10.50 3.84 3.30
C ILE A 6 -10.63 2.51 2.56
N LEU A 7 -10.38 2.50 1.26
CA LEU A 7 -10.38 1.28 0.45
C LEU A 7 -9.31 0.30 0.92
N GLN A 8 -8.09 0.79 1.21
CA GLN A 8 -6.99 0.00 1.75
C GLN A 8 -7.36 -0.66 3.08
N LEU A 9 -7.94 0.11 4.01
CA LEU A 9 -8.32 -0.39 5.32
C LEU A 9 -9.44 -1.43 5.22
N MET A 10 -10.47 -1.15 4.41
CA MET A 10 -11.57 -2.08 4.20
C MET A 10 -11.09 -3.38 3.54
N TRP A 11 -10.15 -3.28 2.60
CA TRP A 11 -9.54 -4.43 1.92
C TRP A 11 -8.66 -5.27 2.86
N SER A 12 -7.72 -4.65 3.59
CA SER A 12 -6.88 -5.35 4.56
C SER A 12 -7.71 -6.02 5.65
N LEU A 13 -8.77 -5.38 6.13
CA LEU A 13 -9.66 -5.96 7.14
C LEU A 13 -10.44 -7.15 6.57
N GLY A 14 -10.92 -7.06 5.31
CA GLY A 14 -11.55 -8.17 4.61
C GLY A 14 -10.64 -9.38 4.44
N LEU A 15 -9.39 -9.16 4.02
CA LEU A 15 -8.35 -10.19 3.90
C LEU A 15 -8.04 -10.83 5.26
N ALA A 16 -7.84 -10.02 6.30
CA ALA A 16 -7.57 -10.52 7.65
C ALA A 16 -8.73 -11.36 8.20
N CYS A 17 -9.98 -10.93 8.01
CA CYS A 17 -11.15 -11.72 8.40
C CYS A 17 -11.21 -13.05 7.66
N LYS A 18 -10.91 -13.07 6.36
CA LYS A 18 -10.87 -14.30 5.55
C LYS A 18 -9.78 -15.26 6.05
N ASP A 19 -8.61 -14.74 6.38
CA ASP A 19 -7.48 -15.50 6.90
C ASP A 19 -7.78 -16.12 8.27
N ILE A 20 -8.32 -15.32 9.20
CA ILE A 20 -8.76 -15.80 10.52
C ILE A 20 -9.82 -16.90 10.36
N PHE A 21 -10.77 -16.72 9.44
CA PHE A 21 -11.79 -17.74 9.17
C PHE A 21 -11.18 -19.03 8.61
N ALA A 22 -10.20 -18.93 7.70
CA ALA A 22 -9.48 -20.07 7.14
C ALA A 22 -8.72 -20.87 8.21
N LEU A 23 -7.94 -20.16 9.03
CA LEU A 23 -7.19 -20.73 10.14
C LEU A 23 -8.12 -21.41 11.15
N ARG A 24 -9.25 -20.78 11.47
CA ARG A 24 -10.24 -21.32 12.41
C ARG A 24 -10.90 -22.60 11.89
N ASN A 25 -11.27 -22.63 10.61
CA ASN A 25 -11.94 -23.78 10.01
C ASN A 25 -10.98 -24.85 9.47
N LYS A 26 -9.66 -24.66 9.60
CA LYS A 26 -8.61 -25.52 9.00
C LYS A 26 -8.90 -25.88 7.54
N LYS A 27 -9.50 -24.95 6.81
CA LYS A 27 -9.94 -25.16 5.44
C LYS A 27 -8.99 -24.39 4.54
N ASP A 28 -8.38 -25.08 3.58
CA ASP A 28 -7.53 -24.46 2.58
C ASP A 28 -8.31 -23.37 1.85
N LEU A 29 -7.88 -22.12 2.03
CA LEU A 29 -8.50 -20.94 1.42
C LEU A 29 -8.04 -20.73 -0.04
N HIS A 30 -7.02 -21.49 -0.46
CA HIS A 30 -6.45 -21.52 -1.80
C HIS A 30 -7.31 -22.30 -2.81
N THR A 31 -8.60 -21.98 -2.85
CA THR A 31 -9.34 -22.21 -4.09
C THR A 31 -8.83 -21.20 -5.13
N PRO A 32 -8.37 -21.63 -6.32
CA PRO A 32 -7.66 -20.79 -7.29
C PRO A 32 -8.40 -19.50 -7.68
N ASP A 33 -9.73 -19.53 -7.74
CA ASP A 33 -10.57 -18.34 -7.99
C ASP A 33 -10.40 -17.21 -6.97
N ASN A 34 -10.33 -17.53 -5.68
CA ASN A 34 -10.16 -16.51 -4.63
C ASN A 34 -8.77 -15.88 -4.68
N LEU A 35 -7.76 -16.69 -5.00
CA LEU A 35 -6.39 -16.22 -5.17
C LEU A 35 -6.27 -15.23 -6.32
N PHE A 36 -6.93 -15.51 -7.44
CA PHE A 36 -6.90 -14.65 -8.62
C PHE A 36 -7.49 -13.26 -8.33
N ILE A 37 -8.63 -13.21 -7.63
CA ILE A 37 -9.26 -11.94 -7.24
C ILE A 37 -8.34 -11.14 -6.31
N ILE A 38 -7.68 -11.81 -5.34
CA ILE A 38 -6.74 -11.17 -4.42
C ILE A 38 -5.57 -10.56 -5.21
N VAL A 39 -4.93 -11.34 -6.08
CA VAL A 39 -3.79 -10.89 -6.90
C VAL A 39 -4.15 -9.67 -7.76
N MET A 40 -5.29 -9.71 -8.45
CA MET A 40 -5.74 -8.60 -9.30
C MET A 40 -5.99 -7.31 -8.50
N VAL A 41 -6.67 -7.41 -7.35
CA VAL A 41 -6.97 -6.23 -6.53
C VAL A 41 -5.70 -5.67 -5.88
N ASP A 42 -4.84 -6.52 -5.34
CA ASP A 42 -3.57 -6.09 -4.74
C ASP A 42 -2.66 -5.37 -5.73
N TRP A 43 -2.64 -5.85 -6.99
CA TRP A 43 -1.90 -5.19 -8.06
C TRP A 43 -2.44 -3.79 -8.36
N VAL A 44 -3.76 -3.64 -8.54
CA VAL A 44 -4.40 -2.34 -8.80
C VAL A 44 -4.14 -1.37 -7.65
N VAL A 45 -4.27 -1.85 -6.41
CA VAL A 45 -3.99 -1.08 -5.20
C VAL A 45 -2.52 -0.63 -5.15
N ALA A 46 -1.57 -1.50 -5.46
CA ALA A 46 -0.15 -1.16 -5.49
C ALA A 46 0.15 -0.04 -6.50
N VAL A 47 -0.44 -0.08 -7.70
CA VAL A 47 -0.28 0.98 -8.71
C VAL A 47 -0.86 2.31 -8.21
N PHE A 48 -2.02 2.29 -7.56
CA PHE A 48 -2.64 3.50 -7.03
C PHE A 48 -1.82 4.13 -5.90
N MET A 49 -1.28 3.30 -5.00
CA MET A 49 -0.38 3.73 -3.92
C MET A 49 0.92 4.33 -4.47
N PHE A 50 1.50 3.73 -5.52
CA PHE A 50 2.68 4.27 -6.20
C PHE A 50 2.42 5.68 -6.74
N SER A 51 1.30 5.87 -7.43
CA SER A 51 0.91 7.18 -7.95
C SER A 51 0.79 8.23 -6.84
N GLY A 52 0.17 7.86 -5.70
CA GLY A 52 0.05 8.74 -4.54
C GLY A 52 1.40 9.07 -3.88
N ALA A 53 2.29 8.09 -3.78
CA ALA A 53 3.64 8.26 -3.23
C ALA A 53 4.50 9.16 -4.13
N CYS A 54 4.48 8.97 -5.45
CA CYS A 54 5.19 9.81 -6.41
C CYS A 54 4.69 11.27 -6.39
N ALA A 55 3.36 11.48 -6.36
CA ALA A 55 2.79 12.82 -6.25
C ALA A 55 3.23 13.51 -4.96
N SER A 56 3.24 12.78 -3.83
CA SER A 56 3.66 13.31 -2.53
C SER A 56 5.16 13.61 -2.50
N ALA A 57 6.00 12.77 -3.12
CA ALA A 57 7.43 13.02 -3.24
C ALA A 57 7.73 14.26 -4.09
N SER A 58 7.05 14.43 -5.23
CA SER A 58 7.20 15.63 -6.05
C SER A 58 6.89 16.90 -5.24
N LEU A 59 5.84 16.87 -4.42
CA LEU A 59 5.50 17.98 -3.53
C LEU A 59 6.56 18.21 -2.45
N THR A 60 7.13 17.15 -1.85
CA THR A 60 8.21 17.32 -0.86
C THR A 60 9.43 18.02 -1.44
N ILE A 61 9.85 17.62 -2.64
CA ILE A 61 11.03 18.19 -3.31
C ILE A 61 10.77 19.65 -3.66
N PHE A 62 9.58 19.95 -4.20
CA PHE A 62 9.18 21.31 -4.51
C PHE A 62 9.17 22.22 -3.28
N PHE A 63 8.60 21.76 -2.15
CA PHE A 63 8.55 22.55 -0.92
C PHE A 63 9.92 22.78 -0.27
N MET A 64 10.83 21.80 -0.35
CA MET A 64 12.17 21.91 0.24
C MET A 64 13.11 22.74 -0.64
N TRP A 65 13.13 22.48 -1.95
CA TRP A 65 14.21 22.95 -2.82
C TRP A 65 13.86 24.27 -3.51
N ASP A 66 12.61 24.47 -3.93
CA ASP A 66 12.24 25.59 -4.80
C ASP A 66 11.78 26.83 -4.00
N VAL A 67 11.02 26.60 -2.93
CA VAL A 67 10.37 27.71 -2.20
C VAL A 67 11.02 28.01 -0.84
N HIS A 68 11.98 27.18 -0.40
CA HIS A 68 12.66 27.27 0.92
C HIS A 68 11.70 27.53 2.10
N PHE A 69 10.45 27.06 1.97
CA PHE A 69 9.38 27.28 2.96
C PHE A 69 9.73 26.72 4.35
N CYS A 70 10.62 25.71 4.38
CA CYS A 70 11.11 25.08 5.60
C CYS A 70 12.06 25.99 6.41
N GLU A 71 12.75 26.94 5.78
CA GLU A 71 13.64 27.88 6.46
C GLU A 71 12.85 29.09 6.99
N THR A 72 11.89 29.59 6.22
CA THR A 72 11.06 30.75 6.59
C THR A 72 10.01 30.43 7.67
N TYR A 73 9.45 29.22 7.69
CA TYR A 73 8.44 28.81 8.67
C TYR A 73 8.89 27.58 9.48
N SER A 74 9.75 27.83 10.47
CA SER A 74 10.27 26.80 11.41
C SER A 74 9.18 26.01 12.16
N LYS A 75 7.94 26.52 12.22
CA LYS A 75 6.78 25.81 12.80
C LYS A 75 6.19 24.72 11.91
N LEU A 76 6.50 24.70 10.61
CA LEU A 76 6.02 23.63 9.72
C LEU A 76 6.87 22.37 9.94
N ALA A 77 6.20 21.27 10.27
CA ALA A 77 6.84 19.96 10.47
C ALA A 77 7.28 19.33 9.13
N CYS A 78 8.13 20.01 8.36
CA CYS A 78 8.64 19.55 7.07
C CYS A 78 9.33 18.18 7.19
N ARG A 79 10.02 17.94 8.32
CA ARG A 79 10.60 16.63 8.67
C ARG A 79 9.55 15.54 8.80
N GLN A 80 8.39 15.82 9.41
CA GLN A 80 7.28 14.86 9.56
C GLN A 80 6.68 14.51 8.20
N PHE A 81 6.55 15.50 7.32
CA PHE A 81 6.02 15.32 5.98
C PHE A 81 6.96 14.45 5.12
N ALA A 82 8.27 14.73 5.15
CA ALA A 82 9.27 13.89 4.49
C ALA A 82 9.27 12.45 5.00
N LEU A 83 9.20 12.25 6.33
CA LEU A 83 9.10 10.91 6.91
C LEU A 83 7.83 10.18 6.47
N SER A 84 6.70 10.89 6.35
CA SER A 84 5.43 10.32 5.90
C SER A 84 5.50 9.85 4.44
N VAL A 85 6.20 10.59 3.57
CA VAL A 85 6.44 10.18 2.17
C VAL A 85 7.36 8.96 2.09
N VAL A 86 8.44 8.91 2.87
CA VAL A 86 9.31 7.74 2.94
C VAL A 86 8.54 6.50 3.40
N LEU A 87 7.72 6.63 4.45
CA LEU A 87 6.87 5.55 4.93
C LEU A 87 5.87 5.09 3.85
N ALA A 88 5.32 6.01 3.05
CA ALA A 88 4.44 5.67 1.93
C ALA A 88 5.14 4.87 0.82
N PHE A 89 6.43 5.14 0.56
CA PHE A 89 7.23 4.32 -0.35
C PHE A 89 7.52 2.93 0.21
N ILE A 90 7.82 2.84 1.51
CA ILE A 90 8.05 1.55 2.18
C ILE A 90 6.78 0.71 2.15
N THR A 91 5.61 1.27 2.48
CA THR A 91 4.34 0.52 2.42
C THR A 91 4.02 0.05 1.01
N TRP A 92 4.28 0.85 -0.01
CA TRP A 92 4.16 0.43 -1.41
C TRP A 92 5.08 -0.77 -1.75
N LEU A 93 6.35 -0.74 -1.33
CA LEU A 93 7.28 -1.84 -1.56
C LEU A 93 6.81 -3.14 -0.88
N LEU A 94 6.31 -3.07 0.36
CA LEU A 94 5.75 -4.22 1.06
C LEU A 94 4.52 -4.78 0.32
N GLN A 95 3.65 -3.90 -0.18
CA GLN A 95 2.49 -4.31 -0.98
C GLN A 95 2.91 -5.04 -2.27
N ALA A 96 3.93 -4.51 -2.97
CA ALA A 96 4.45 -5.12 -4.19
C ALA A 96 5.09 -6.49 -3.93
N ALA A 97 5.80 -6.65 -2.80
CA ALA A 97 6.34 -7.95 -2.40
C ALA A 97 5.23 -8.96 -2.09
N SER A 98 4.14 -8.52 -1.45
CA SER A 98 2.97 -9.36 -1.15
C SER A 98 2.23 -9.78 -2.42
N SER A 99 2.04 -8.89 -3.39
CA SER A 99 1.40 -9.24 -4.66
C SER A 99 2.23 -10.22 -5.48
N PHE A 100 3.56 -10.07 -5.45
CA PHE A 100 4.48 -10.99 -6.12
C PHE A 100 4.46 -12.40 -5.52
N SER A 101 4.45 -12.52 -4.18
CA SER A 101 4.37 -13.83 -3.53
C SER A 101 3.01 -14.51 -3.76
N ALA A 102 1.91 -13.74 -3.77
CA ALA A 102 0.59 -14.25 -4.10
C ALA A 102 0.50 -14.73 -5.56
N PHE A 103 1.12 -14.01 -6.51
CA PHE A 103 1.23 -14.44 -7.89
C PHE A 103 2.01 -15.76 -8.02
N TRP A 104 3.14 -15.88 -7.31
CA TRP A 104 3.94 -17.11 -7.32
C TRP A 104 3.18 -18.31 -6.74
N LEU A 105 2.40 -18.09 -5.68
CA LEU A 105 1.51 -19.12 -5.13
C LEU A 105 0.47 -19.53 -6.16
N LEU A 106 -0.19 -18.58 -6.84
CA LEU A 106 -1.18 -18.88 -7.89
C LEU A 106 -0.56 -19.74 -9.01
N VAL A 107 0.62 -19.37 -9.50
CA VAL A 107 1.36 -20.16 -10.49
C VAL A 107 1.71 -21.55 -9.97
N SER A 108 2.02 -21.70 -8.67
CA SER A 108 2.36 -23.01 -8.09
C SER A 108 1.14 -23.94 -7.94
N PHE A 109 -0.09 -23.41 -7.97
CA PHE A 109 -1.33 -24.20 -7.90
C PHE A 109 -1.80 -24.73 -9.26
N TYR A 110 -1.31 -24.17 -10.37
CA TYR A 110 -1.64 -24.58 -11.73
C TYR A 110 -0.50 -25.42 -12.32
#